data_AF-A0A158I2H2-F1
#
_entry.id   AF-A0A158I2H2-F1
#
_cell.length_a   1.000
_cell.length_b   1.000
_cell.length_c   1.000
_cell.angle_alpha   90.00
_cell.angle_beta   90.00
_cell.angle_gamma   90.00
#
_symmetry.space_group_name_H-M   'P 1'
#
loop_
_entity.id
_entity.type
_entity.pdbx_description
1 polymer ?
#
loop_
_entity_poly.entity_id
_entity_poly.type
_entity_poly.pdbx_seq_one_letter_code
_entity_poly.pdbx_strand_id
1 'polypeptide(L)'
;MAYSCTDFVDDVLNDMVIRSWIKPEQYGPDDPQAQCDAVLGAISDADVSLRLAAAAKQFHAELLDAVETLSAIAEQYGALALANVVCLQTAILKGGVIELTRDEAENFAFVRDLPSGGRWWRRVNLIE
;
A
#
# COMPACT_ATOMS: atom_id res chain seq x y z
N MET A 1 12.86 12.53 40.72
CA MET A 1 11.43 12.48 40.34
C MET A 1 11.16 11.10 39.78
N ALA A 2 10.05 10.46 40.15
CA ALA A 2 9.67 9.17 39.60
C ALA A 2 8.93 9.40 38.27
N TYR A 3 9.25 8.60 37.26
CA TYR A 3 8.54 8.59 35.98
C TYR A 3 7.09 8.14 36.21
N SER A 4 6.14 8.93 35.74
CA SER A 4 4.71 8.75 35.96
C SER A 4 3.99 8.23 34.72
N CYS A 5 2.74 7.79 34.88
CA CYS A 5 1.91 7.40 33.74
C CYS A 5 1.64 8.55 32.77
N THR A 6 1.59 9.79 33.28
CA THR A 6 1.42 10.99 32.44
C THR A 6 2.67 11.23 31.59
N ASP A 7 3.87 11.11 32.17
CA ASP A 7 5.12 11.23 31.41
C ASP A 7 5.18 10.20 30.26
N PHE A 8 4.74 8.96 30.52
CA PHE A 8 4.66 7.93 29.49
C PHE A 8 3.68 8.26 28.36
N VAL A 9 2.47 8.74 28.71
CA VAL A 9 1.47 9.13 27.72
C VAL A 9 1.99 10.29 26.86
N ASP A 10 2.55 11.32 27.48
CA ASP A 10 3.10 12.47 26.78
C ASP A 10 4.25 12.07 25.86
N ASP A 11 5.18 11.22 26.30
CA ASP A 11 6.30 10.74 25.48
C ASP A 11 5.82 9.97 24.24
N VAL A 12 4.83 9.09 24.40
CA VAL A 12 4.26 8.30 23.29
C VAL A 12 3.52 9.21 22.30
N LEU A 13 2.65 10.10 22.79
CA LEU A 13 1.91 11.01 21.93
C LEU A 13 2.84 11.95 21.18
N ASN A 14 3.87 12.49 21.85
CA ASN A 14 4.86 13.36 21.24
C ASN A 14 5.66 12.64 20.13
N ASP A 15 6.13 11.41 20.35
CA ASP A 15 6.83 10.64 19.31
C ASP A 15 5.91 10.36 18.11
N MET A 16 4.65 10.00 18.34
CA MET A 16 3.69 9.74 17.27
C MET A 16 3.34 10.99 16.46
N VAL A 17 3.28 12.17 17.10
CA VAL A 17 3.13 13.46 16.41
C VAL A 17 4.39 13.80 15.62
N ILE A 18 5.59 13.60 16.18
CA ILE A 18 6.88 13.83 15.48
C ILE A 18 6.97 12.98 14.21
N ARG A 19 6.47 11.74 14.26
CA ARG A 19 6.41 10.83 13.10
C ARG A 19 5.27 11.14 12.13
N SER A 20 4.43 12.12 12.44
CA SER A 20 3.21 12.45 11.70
C SER A 20 2.20 11.30 11.61
N TRP A 21 2.23 10.38 12.58
CA TRP A 21 1.30 9.24 12.63
C TRP A 21 -0.06 9.66 13.20
N ILE A 22 -0.06 10.62 14.11
CA ILE A 22 -1.27 11.30 14.63
C ILE A 22 -1.06 12.81 14.59
N LYS A 23 -2.14 13.57 14.76
CA LYS A 23 -2.11 15.02 14.87
C LYS A 23 -2.70 15.46 16.21
N PRO A 24 -2.18 16.53 16.85
CA PRO A 24 -2.69 17.00 18.13
C PRO A 24 -4.18 17.38 18.12
N GLU A 25 -4.74 17.73 16.96
CA GLU A 25 -6.16 18.08 16.84
C GLU A 25 -7.10 16.86 16.92
N GLN A 26 -6.57 15.64 16.92
CA GLN A 26 -7.35 14.40 16.94
C GLN A 26 -7.81 13.98 18.35
N TYR A 27 -7.23 14.55 19.41
CA TYR A 27 -7.52 14.16 20.79
C TYR A 27 -7.46 15.37 21.74
N GLY A 28 -8.22 15.30 22.85
CA GLY A 28 -8.11 16.28 23.93
C GLY A 28 -6.90 16.01 24.84
N PRO A 29 -6.27 17.04 25.43
CA PRO A 29 -5.14 16.85 26.34
C PRO A 29 -5.50 16.06 27.61
N ASP A 30 -6.75 16.14 28.06
CA ASP A 30 -7.27 15.42 29.23
C ASP A 30 -8.28 14.33 28.85
N ASP A 31 -8.15 13.76 27.65
CA ASP A 31 -9.01 12.67 27.16
C ASP A 31 -8.18 11.41 26.84
N PRO A 32 -7.87 10.57 27.86
CA PRO A 32 -7.09 9.35 27.67
C PRO A 32 -7.74 8.35 26.71
N GLN A 33 -9.07 8.38 26.58
CA GLN A 33 -9.76 7.49 25.66
C GLN A 33 -9.54 7.94 24.21
N ALA A 34 -9.73 9.22 23.90
CA ALA A 34 -9.45 9.75 22.57
C ALA A 34 -7.97 9.63 22.18
N GLN A 35 -7.05 9.80 23.15
CA GLN A 35 -5.62 9.55 22.96
C GLN A 35 -5.35 8.09 22.58
N CYS A 36 -5.93 7.14 23.33
CA CYS A 36 -5.79 5.71 23.06
C CYS A 36 -6.34 5.35 21.67
N ASP A 37 -7.53 5.84 21.33
CA ASP A 37 -8.17 5.59 20.04
C ASP A 37 -7.32 6.15 18.87
N ALA A 38 -6.74 7.34 19.03
CA ALA A 38 -5.83 7.92 18.02
C ALA A 38 -4.56 7.07 17.83
N VAL A 39 -3.96 6.61 18.92
CA VAL A 39 -2.76 5.76 18.89
C VAL A 39 -3.06 4.41 18.21
N LEU A 40 -4.13 3.74 18.62
CA LEU A 40 -4.52 2.45 18.05
C LEU A 40 -4.93 2.57 16.58
N GLY A 41 -5.63 3.65 16.21
CA GLY A 41 -5.95 3.97 14.82
C GLY A 41 -4.70 4.12 13.97
N ALA A 42 -3.73 4.90 14.42
CA ALA A 42 -2.47 5.09 13.70
C ALA A 42 -1.65 3.81 13.56
N ILE A 43 -1.62 2.96 14.60
CA ILE A 43 -0.96 1.64 14.52
C ILE A 43 -1.66 0.76 13.48
N SER A 44 -2.99 0.76 13.46
CA SER A 44 -3.77 0.01 12.47
C SER A 44 -3.49 0.50 11.04
N ASP A 45 -3.47 1.80 10.82
CA ASP A 45 -3.17 2.40 9.51
C ASP A 45 -1.73 2.08 9.05
N ALA A 46 -0.77 2.07 9.99
CA ALA A 46 0.60 1.68 9.73
C ALA A 46 0.70 0.19 9.34
N ASP A 47 0.01 -0.71 10.05
CA ASP A 47 -0.04 -2.14 9.71
C ASP A 47 -0.66 -2.38 8.31
N VAL A 48 -1.75 -1.69 7.98
CA VAL A 48 -2.34 -1.74 6.63
C VAL A 48 -1.31 -1.28 5.59
N SER A 49 -0.65 -0.15 5.81
CA SER A 49 0.37 0.39 4.89
C SER A 49 1.55 -0.57 4.70
N LEU A 50 2.02 -1.19 5.78
CA LEU A 50 3.10 -2.19 5.73
C LEU A 50 2.70 -3.42 4.91
N ARG A 51 1.47 -3.92 5.09
CA ARG A 51 0.94 -5.06 4.31
C ARG A 51 0.83 -4.73 2.82
N LEU A 52 0.40 -3.51 2.49
CA LEU A 52 0.32 -3.05 1.10
C LEU A 52 1.70 -2.89 0.47
N ALA A 53 2.67 -2.34 1.20
CA ALA A 53 4.06 -2.26 0.76
C ALA A 53 4.68 -3.64 0.54
N ALA A 54 4.44 -4.59 1.45
CA ALA A 54 4.88 -5.97 1.29
C ALA A 54 4.24 -6.64 0.05
N ALA A 55 2.94 -6.38 -0.20
CA ALA A 55 2.25 -6.87 -1.38
C ALA A 55 2.82 -6.30 -2.69
N ALA A 56 3.11 -4.99 -2.73
CA ALA A 56 3.70 -4.34 -3.90
C ALA A 56 5.12 -4.86 -4.17
N LYS A 57 5.91 -5.09 -3.11
CA LYS A 57 7.22 -5.72 -3.21
C LYS A 57 7.13 -7.15 -3.75
N GLN A 58 6.17 -7.93 -3.27
CA GLN A 58 5.93 -9.30 -3.75
C GLN A 58 5.55 -9.30 -5.24
N PHE A 59 4.62 -8.42 -5.64
CA PHE A 59 4.24 -8.28 -7.05
C PHE A 59 5.45 -7.98 -7.95
N HIS A 60 6.29 -7.03 -7.53
CA HIS A 60 7.50 -6.67 -8.29
C HIS A 60 8.49 -7.84 -8.41
N ALA A 61 8.67 -8.62 -7.35
CA ALA A 61 9.53 -9.80 -7.37
C ALA A 61 8.97 -10.90 -8.32
N GLU A 62 7.68 -11.23 -8.19
CA GLU A 62 7.01 -12.21 -9.06
C GLU A 62 7.08 -11.79 -10.54
N LEU A 63 6.93 -10.49 -10.82
CA LEU A 63 7.06 -9.95 -12.16
C LEU A 63 8.47 -10.13 -12.73
N LEU A 64 9.51 -9.73 -11.98
CA LEU A 64 10.89 -9.87 -12.45
C LEU A 64 11.31 -11.34 -12.62
N ASP A 65 10.80 -12.25 -11.78
CA ASP A 65 11.03 -13.68 -11.97
C ASP A 65 10.37 -14.20 -13.26
N ALA A 66 9.26 -13.61 -13.70
CA ALA A 66 8.52 -14.03 -14.89
C ALA A 66 9.08 -13.44 -16.20
N VAL A 67 9.55 -12.19 -16.20
CA VAL A 67 9.96 -11.47 -17.42
C VAL A 67 11.45 -11.09 -17.44
N GLU A 68 12.21 -11.40 -16.39
CA GLU A 68 13.63 -11.06 -16.14
C GLU A 68 13.93 -9.55 -16.04
N THR A 69 13.35 -8.71 -16.91
CA THR A 69 13.55 -7.27 -16.96
C THR A 69 12.27 -6.51 -17.31
N LEU A 70 12.18 -5.24 -16.91
CA LEU A 70 11.05 -4.40 -17.28
C LEU A 70 11.01 -4.09 -18.79
N SER A 71 12.16 -4.06 -19.48
CA SER A 71 12.19 -3.85 -20.93
C SER A 71 11.60 -5.03 -21.69
N ALA A 72 11.78 -6.26 -21.20
CA ALA A 72 11.16 -7.44 -21.79
C ALA A 72 9.63 -7.36 -21.81
N ILE A 73 9.02 -6.66 -20.84
CA ILE A 73 7.56 -6.42 -20.84
C ILE A 73 7.17 -5.57 -22.05
N ALA A 74 7.91 -4.48 -22.31
CA ALA A 74 7.63 -3.60 -23.43
C ALA A 74 7.86 -4.31 -24.78
N GLU A 75 8.87 -5.18 -24.86
CA GLU A 75 9.18 -5.95 -26.06
C GLU A 75 8.16 -7.06 -26.35
N GLN A 76 7.66 -7.76 -25.32
CA GLN A 76 6.74 -8.89 -25.47
C GLN A 76 5.27 -8.49 -25.49
N TYR A 77 4.87 -7.53 -24.65
CA TYR A 77 3.48 -7.15 -24.41
C TYR A 77 3.19 -5.68 -24.78
N GLY A 78 4.20 -4.92 -25.20
CA GLY A 78 4.07 -3.53 -25.61
C GLY A 78 4.27 -2.51 -24.48
N ALA A 79 4.57 -1.27 -24.87
CA ALA A 79 4.87 -0.18 -23.92
C ALA A 79 3.70 0.13 -22.96
N LEU A 80 2.46 -0.04 -23.42
CA LEU A 80 1.27 0.18 -22.60
C LEU A 80 1.15 -0.86 -21.48
N ALA A 81 1.51 -2.12 -21.74
CA ALA A 81 1.54 -3.15 -20.71
C ALA A 81 2.57 -2.84 -19.62
N LEU A 82 3.76 -2.32 -19.99
CA LEU A 82 4.74 -1.84 -19.02
C LEU A 82 4.21 -0.67 -18.17
N ALA A 83 3.53 0.31 -18.78
CA ALA A 83 2.89 1.38 -18.04
C ALA A 83 1.84 0.86 -17.04
N ASN A 84 1.01 -0.09 -17.49
CA ASN A 84 -0.01 -0.72 -16.66
C ASN A 84 0.57 -1.51 -15.48
N VAL A 85 1.74 -2.15 -15.65
CA VAL A 85 2.47 -2.81 -14.55
C VAL A 85 2.84 -1.79 -13.47
N VAL A 86 3.40 -0.65 -13.86
CA VAL A 86 3.81 0.40 -12.91
C VAL A 86 2.59 1.00 -12.20
N CYS A 87 1.50 1.23 -12.94
CA CYS A 87 0.23 1.66 -12.39
C CYS A 87 -0.33 0.63 -11.40
N LEU A 88 -0.30 -0.67 -11.74
CA LEU A 88 -0.76 -1.75 -10.87
C LEU A 88 0.06 -1.84 -9.58
N GLN A 89 1.39 -1.78 -9.68
CA GLN A 89 2.27 -1.77 -8.49
C GLN A 89 1.94 -0.59 -7.57
N THR A 90 1.70 0.58 -8.14
CA THR A 90 1.30 1.79 -7.40
C THR A 90 -0.09 1.63 -6.77
N ALA A 91 -1.04 1.04 -7.49
CA ALA A 91 -2.37 0.75 -6.97
C ALA A 91 -2.31 -0.23 -5.80
N ILE A 92 -1.50 -1.30 -5.90
CA ILE A 92 -1.28 -2.23 -4.78
C ILE A 92 -0.68 -1.50 -3.58
N LEU A 93 0.34 -0.67 -3.79
CA LEU A 93 1.00 0.09 -2.72
C LEU A 93 0.03 1.03 -2.00
N LYS A 94 -0.90 1.65 -2.73
CA LYS A 94 -1.90 2.58 -2.19
C LYS A 94 -3.21 1.92 -1.77
N GLY A 95 -3.33 0.60 -1.93
CA GLY A 95 -4.58 -0.13 -1.67
C GLY A 95 -5.72 0.18 -2.64
N GLY A 96 -5.42 0.78 -3.80
CA GLY A 96 -6.38 1.16 -4.84
C GLY A 96 -6.58 0.10 -5.92
N VAL A 97 -7.00 0.54 -7.10
CA VAL A 97 -7.23 -0.26 -8.32
C VAL A 97 -6.75 0.51 -9.54
N ILE A 98 -6.53 -0.18 -10.65
CA ILE A 98 -6.37 0.42 -11.99
C ILE A 98 -7.59 0.11 -12.83
N GLU A 99 -7.87 0.98 -13.80
CA GLU A 99 -8.92 0.80 -14.78
C GLU A 99 -8.29 0.50 -16.13
N LEU A 100 -8.76 -0.55 -16.80
CA LEU A 100 -8.29 -0.96 -18.12
C LEU A 100 -9.50 -1.16 -19.03
N THR A 101 -9.37 -0.71 -20.28
CA THR A 101 -10.27 -1.12 -21.36
C THR A 101 -10.13 -2.63 -21.63
N ARG A 102 -11.06 -3.21 -22.39
CA ARG A 102 -10.99 -4.63 -22.74
C ARG A 102 -9.69 -4.98 -23.48
N ASP A 103 -9.32 -4.17 -24.47
CA ASP A 103 -8.11 -4.39 -25.29
C ASP A 103 -6.83 -4.28 -24.44
N GLU A 104 -6.79 -3.33 -23.49
CA GLU A 104 -5.68 -3.22 -22.55
C GLU A 104 -5.60 -4.42 -21.61
N ALA A 105 -6.75 -4.90 -21.12
CA ALA A 105 -6.80 -6.05 -20.23
C ALA A 105 -6.37 -7.35 -20.91
N GLU A 106 -6.65 -7.51 -22.21
CA GLU A 106 -6.18 -8.66 -23.00
C GLU A 106 -4.65 -8.64 -23.13
N ASN A 107 -4.06 -7.50 -23.47
CA ASN A 107 -2.59 -7.34 -23.56
C ASN A 107 -1.90 -7.44 -22.19
N PHE A 108 -2.63 -7.19 -21.11
CA PHE A 108 -2.14 -7.24 -19.74
C PHE A 108 -2.40 -8.59 -19.04
N ALA A 109 -3.05 -9.54 -19.72
CA ALA A 109 -3.54 -10.77 -19.11
C ALA A 109 -2.45 -11.66 -18.51
N PHE A 110 -1.18 -11.53 -18.95
CA PHE A 110 -0.03 -12.27 -18.41
C PHE A 110 0.16 -12.09 -16.90
N VAL A 111 -0.32 -10.98 -16.32
CA VAL A 111 -0.30 -10.75 -14.87
C VAL A 111 -1.09 -11.82 -14.11
N ARG A 112 -2.10 -12.45 -14.74
CA ARG A 112 -2.89 -13.55 -14.15
C ARG A 112 -2.07 -14.82 -13.99
N ASP A 113 -1.03 -15.00 -14.80
CA ASP A 113 -0.19 -16.21 -14.81
C ASP A 113 0.94 -16.13 -13.78
N LEU A 114 1.12 -14.98 -13.12
CA LEU A 114 2.04 -14.84 -11.99
C LEU A 114 1.62 -15.75 -10.82
N PRO A 115 2.54 -16.13 -9.92
CA PRO A 115 2.24 -16.99 -8.77
C PRO A 115 1.05 -16.51 -7.94
N SER A 116 0.92 -15.20 -7.73
CA SER A 116 -0.23 -14.58 -7.06
C SER A 116 -1.13 -13.80 -8.02
N GLY A 117 -1.15 -14.15 -9.31
CA GLY A 117 -1.82 -13.39 -10.36
C GLY A 117 -3.30 -13.12 -10.09
N GLY A 118 -4.03 -14.12 -9.55
CA GLY A 118 -5.42 -13.93 -9.14
C GLY A 118 -5.63 -12.93 -8.00
N ARG A 119 -4.61 -12.66 -7.16
CA ARG A 119 -4.65 -11.60 -6.14
C ARG A 119 -4.41 -10.24 -6.77
N TRP A 120 -3.44 -10.15 -7.68
CA TRP A 120 -3.11 -8.91 -8.40
C TRP A 120 -4.24 -8.47 -9.30
N TRP A 121 -4.89 -9.41 -9.98
CA TRP A 121 -5.98 -9.12 -10.89
C TRP A 121 -7.23 -8.55 -10.20
N ARG A 122 -7.43 -8.78 -8.90
CA ARG A 122 -8.51 -8.12 -8.13
C ARG A 122 -8.35 -6.60 -8.02
N ARG A 123 -7.17 -6.09 -8.37
CA ARG A 123 -6.85 -4.66 -8.40
C ARG A 123 -7.06 -4.05 -9.78
N VAL A 124 -7.63 -4.80 -10.72
CA VAL A 124 -7.95 -4.36 -12.08
C VAL A 124 -9.47 -4.30 -12.23
N ASN A 125 -9.97 -3.13 -12.61
CA ASN A 125 -11.35 -2.90 -13.01
C ASN A 125 -11.41 -2.76 -14.53
N LEU A 126 -12.39 -3.41 -15.15
CA LEU A 126 -12.64 -3.26 -16.58
C LEU A 126 -13.59 -2.10 -16.82
N ILE A 127 -13.22 -1.21 -17.74
CA ILE A 127 -14.05 -0.12 -18.23
C ILE A 127 -14.43 -0.37 -19.70
N GLU A 128 -15.60 0.14 -20.11
CA GLU A 128 -16.13 0.02 -21.48
C GLU A 128 -15.34 0.85 -22.49
#